data_AF-A0A7L2IJ13-F1
#
_entry.id   AF-A0A7L2IJ13-F1
#
_cell.length_a   1.000
_cell.length_b   1.000
_cell.length_c   1.000
_cell.angle_alpha   90.00
_cell.angle_beta   90.00
_cell.angle_gamma   90.00
#
_symmetry.space_group_name_H-M   'P 1'
#
loop_
_entity.id
_entity.type
_entity.pdbx_description
1 polymer ?
#
loop_
_entity_poly.entity_id
_entity_poly.type
_entity_poly.pdbx_seq_one_letter_code
_entity_poly.pdbx_strand_id
1 'polypeptide(L)'
;WDETHFGKMGSYYINRTFFFDVHPPLGKMLIGLAGYLSGYDGTFPFQKPGDRYEQHNYMGMRGVRLSRTVKLVSSSCAFQYMLELSKSLPAALLTAFLLIFDTGCITLSQYILLDPILMFFLMGAVLSMVKCNSYADRPFSASWWFYLSLTGVNLAGAMGVKFVGLFVVLLVGLNTIHDLWDLLGNLSLSLV
;
A
#
# COMPACT_ATOMS: atom_id res chain seq x y z
N TRP A 1 20.13 -3.50 -8.06
CA TRP A 1 18.70 -3.26 -8.33
C TRP A 1 18.35 -1.83 -7.91
N ASP A 2 17.15 -1.34 -8.22
CA ASP A 2 16.67 0.06 -8.09
C ASP A 2 16.74 0.68 -6.68
N GLU A 3 17.18 -0.07 -5.67
CA GLU A 3 17.52 0.42 -4.34
C GLU A 3 18.51 1.59 -4.39
N THR A 4 19.46 1.61 -5.33
CA THR A 4 20.37 2.76 -5.50
C THR A 4 19.62 4.02 -5.91
N HIS A 5 18.58 3.89 -6.73
CA HIS A 5 17.76 5.04 -7.15
C HIS A 5 16.90 5.54 -5.98
N PHE A 6 16.09 4.66 -5.37
CA PHE A 6 15.16 5.08 -4.32
C PHE A 6 15.85 5.44 -3.00
N GLY A 7 16.96 4.78 -2.64
CA GLY A 7 17.79 5.14 -1.50
C GLY A 7 18.42 6.52 -1.66
N LYS A 8 18.93 6.83 -2.86
CA LYS A 8 19.45 8.17 -3.20
C LYS A 8 18.37 9.24 -3.06
N MET A 9 17.17 8.99 -3.59
CA MET A 9 16.07 9.94 -3.46
C MET A 9 15.60 10.12 -2.01
N GLY A 10 15.60 9.06 -1.20
CA GLY A 10 15.33 9.15 0.24
C GLY A 10 16.35 10.05 0.95
N SER A 11 17.62 9.96 0.55
CA SER A 11 18.70 10.80 1.07
C SER A 11 18.52 12.27 0.69
N TYR A 12 18.03 12.54 -0.53
CA TYR A 12 17.69 13.91 -0.96
C TYR A 12 16.58 14.54 -0.12
N TYR A 13 15.59 13.77 0.35
CA TYR A 13 14.58 14.29 1.28
C TYR A 13 15.17 14.66 2.64
N ILE A 14 16.10 13.84 3.16
CA ILE A 14 16.77 14.10 4.44
C ILE A 14 17.65 15.35 4.33
N ASN A 15 18.42 15.46 3.24
CA ASN A 15 19.30 16.59 2.96
C ASN A 15 18.57 17.85 2.46
N ARG A 16 17.25 17.78 2.28
CA ARG A 16 16.40 18.87 1.76
C ARG A 16 16.86 19.41 0.39
N THR A 17 17.39 18.52 -0.46
CA THR A 17 17.84 18.87 -1.80
C THR A 17 16.75 18.54 -2.82
N PHE A 18 16.42 19.51 -3.68
CA PHE A 18 15.44 19.30 -4.75
C PHE A 18 15.96 18.31 -5.80
N PHE A 19 15.08 17.45 -6.30
CA PHE A 19 15.36 16.52 -7.39
C PHE A 19 14.09 16.31 -8.22
N PHE A 20 14.26 15.82 -9.45
CA PHE A 20 13.16 15.50 -10.35
C PHE A 20 13.08 13.98 -10.55
N ASP A 21 11.88 13.41 -10.49
CA ASP A 21 11.63 11.99 -10.73
C ASP A 21 10.26 11.75 -11.35
N VAL A 22 10.12 10.64 -12.07
CA VAL A 22 8.89 10.25 -12.77
C VAL A 22 7.76 9.81 -11.82
N HIS A 23 8.10 9.26 -10.66
CA HIS A 23 7.12 8.75 -9.72
C HIS A 23 6.66 9.83 -8.75
N PRO A 24 5.37 9.79 -8.34
CA PRO A 24 4.85 10.58 -7.24
C PRO A 24 5.70 10.50 -5.94
N PRO A 25 5.64 11.53 -5.07
CA PRO A 25 6.62 11.71 -4.02
C PRO A 25 6.40 10.86 -2.76
N LEU A 26 5.17 10.42 -2.48
CA LEU A 26 4.78 9.85 -1.16
C LEU A 26 5.64 8.65 -0.76
N GLY A 27 5.86 7.71 -1.68
CA GLY A 27 6.63 6.51 -1.36
C GLY A 27 8.09 6.83 -1.01
N LYS A 28 8.70 7.79 -1.73
CA LYS A 28 10.08 8.23 -1.46
C LYS A 28 10.17 9.04 -0.17
N MET A 29 9.16 9.85 0.14
CA MET A 29 9.04 10.56 1.41
C MET A 29 8.95 9.59 2.59
N LEU A 30 8.17 8.51 2.47
CA LEU A 30 8.06 7.47 3.51
C LEU A 30 9.38 6.72 3.71
N ILE A 31 10.12 6.44 2.64
CA ILE A 31 11.48 5.87 2.72
C ILE A 31 12.43 6.83 3.44
N GLY A 32 12.40 8.12 3.08
CA GLY A 32 13.20 9.16 3.75
C GLY A 32 12.84 9.31 5.23
N LEU A 33 11.55 9.28 5.57
CA LEU A 33 11.06 9.31 6.95
C LEU A 33 11.52 8.08 7.74
N ALA A 34 11.45 6.89 7.15
CA ALA A 34 11.94 5.66 7.79
C ALA A 34 13.47 5.71 8.03
N GLY A 35 14.22 6.28 7.09
CA GLY A 35 15.64 6.58 7.26
C GLY A 35 15.90 7.54 8.42
N TYR A 36 15.23 8.69 8.42
CA TYR A 36 15.35 9.71 9.47
C TYR A 36 15.03 9.16 10.87
N LEU A 37 13.93 8.42 11.02
CA LEU A 37 13.53 7.80 12.30
C LEU A 37 14.50 6.71 12.78
N SER A 38 15.32 6.17 11.87
CA SER A 38 16.34 5.16 12.19
C SER A 38 17.73 5.74 12.46
N GLY A 39 17.90 7.07 12.40
CA GLY A 39 19.19 7.73 12.55
C GLY A 39 20.09 7.59 11.32
N TYR A 40 19.51 7.60 10.12
CA TYR A 40 20.27 7.71 8.88
C TYR A 40 20.40 9.18 8.47
N ASP A 41 21.65 9.63 8.27
CA ASP A 41 21.99 11.05 8.08
C ASP A 41 21.99 11.49 6.60
N GLY A 42 21.61 10.63 5.64
CA GLY A 42 21.54 11.02 4.23
C GLY A 42 22.89 11.15 3.51
N THR A 43 23.98 10.72 4.13
CA THR A 43 25.36 10.88 3.63
C THR A 43 25.81 9.79 2.66
N PHE A 44 25.13 8.64 2.64
CA PHE A 44 25.52 7.53 1.76
C PHE A 44 25.12 7.83 0.30
N PRO A 45 26.05 7.79 -0.67
CA PRO A 45 25.82 8.35 -2.00
C PRO A 45 25.04 7.44 -2.97
N PHE A 46 24.79 6.17 -2.62
CA PHE A 46 24.05 5.19 -3.44
C PHE A 46 24.44 5.20 -4.94
N GLN A 47 25.74 5.10 -5.25
CA GLN A 47 26.23 5.26 -6.63
C GLN A 47 26.11 3.98 -7.45
N LYS A 48 26.50 2.83 -6.89
CA LYS A 48 26.51 1.56 -7.61
C LYS A 48 25.89 0.42 -6.80
N PRO A 49 25.15 -0.49 -7.44
CA PRO A 49 24.71 -1.71 -6.79
C PRO A 49 25.92 -2.52 -6.31
N GLY A 50 25.93 -2.91 -5.04
CA GLY A 50 27.01 -3.68 -4.42
C GLY A 50 27.95 -2.88 -3.52
N ASP A 51 27.79 -1.55 -3.47
CA ASP A 51 28.52 -0.70 -2.52
C ASP A 51 28.20 -1.13 -1.07
N ARG A 52 29.24 -1.30 -0.25
CA ARG A 52 29.07 -1.64 1.17
C ARG A 52 28.62 -0.40 1.93
N TYR A 53 27.61 -0.57 2.78
CA TYR A 53 27.01 0.54 3.55
C TYR A 53 27.87 1.05 4.73
N GLU A 54 28.98 0.38 5.02
CA GLU A 54 29.93 0.73 6.10
C GLU A 54 29.23 1.06 7.43
N GLN A 55 29.44 2.27 7.98
CA GLN A 55 28.89 2.72 9.27
C GLN A 55 27.52 3.39 9.16
N HIS A 56 26.91 3.43 7.97
CA HIS A 56 25.63 4.11 7.77
C HIS A 56 24.47 3.22 8.23
N ASN A 57 23.53 3.76 9.02
CA ASN A 57 22.35 3.03 9.48
C ASN A 57 21.27 2.88 8.37
N TYR A 58 21.57 2.10 7.33
CA TYR A 58 20.65 1.83 6.20
C TYR A 58 19.51 0.86 6.55
N MET A 59 19.60 0.17 7.69
CA MET A 59 18.65 -0.88 8.11
C MET A 59 17.23 -0.36 8.33
N GLY A 60 17.07 0.92 8.69
CA GLY A 60 15.75 1.54 8.80
C GLY A 60 15.13 1.88 7.45
N MET A 61 15.93 2.29 6.46
CA MET A 61 15.47 2.50 5.09
C MET A 61 15.13 1.18 4.40
N ARG A 62 15.98 0.14 4.55
CA ARG A 62 15.66 -1.23 4.12
C ARG A 62 14.48 -1.81 4.88
N GLY A 63 14.09 -1.16 5.97
CA GLY A 63 12.82 -1.39 6.61
C GLY A 63 12.68 -2.80 7.12
N VAL A 64 13.62 -3.31 7.93
CA VAL A 64 13.35 -4.54 8.72
C VAL A 64 12.05 -4.38 9.53
N ARG A 65 11.65 -3.14 9.84
CA ARG A 65 10.29 -2.79 10.30
C ARG A 65 9.31 -2.50 9.17
N LEU A 66 9.59 -1.55 8.26
CA LEU A 66 8.59 -1.12 7.27
C LEU A 66 8.17 -2.24 6.31
N SER A 67 9.11 -3.01 5.75
CA SER A 67 8.77 -4.04 4.76
C SER A 67 8.22 -5.33 5.38
N ARG A 68 8.70 -5.68 6.57
CA ARG A 68 8.17 -6.81 7.34
C ARG A 68 6.76 -6.50 7.86
N THR A 69 6.52 -5.28 8.34
CA THR A 69 5.19 -4.80 8.72
C THR A 69 4.28 -4.68 7.51
N VAL A 70 4.75 -4.11 6.39
CA VAL A 70 3.97 -4.02 5.15
C VAL A 70 3.56 -5.41 4.66
N LYS A 71 4.48 -6.37 4.62
CA LYS A 71 4.16 -7.73 4.19
C LYS A 71 3.19 -8.42 5.14
N LEU A 72 3.41 -8.29 6.45
CA LEU A 72 2.54 -8.88 7.47
C LEU A 72 1.14 -8.28 7.37
N VAL A 73 1.03 -6.95 7.29
CA VAL A 73 -0.24 -6.24 7.17
C VAL A 73 -0.92 -6.57 5.84
N SER A 74 -0.22 -6.58 4.71
CA SER A 74 -0.78 -6.98 3.42
C SER A 74 -1.29 -8.42 3.42
N SER A 75 -0.60 -9.34 4.10
CA SER A 75 -1.05 -10.74 4.25
C SER A 75 -2.27 -10.87 5.15
N SER A 76 -2.32 -10.10 6.24
CA SER A 76 -3.51 -10.00 7.09
C SER A 76 -4.70 -9.37 6.34
N CYS A 77 -4.45 -8.36 5.51
CA CYS A 77 -5.46 -7.75 4.66
C CYS A 77 -6.01 -8.75 3.64
N ALA A 78 -5.13 -9.52 2.97
CA ALA A 78 -5.52 -10.55 2.03
C ALA A 78 -6.37 -11.66 2.69
N PHE A 79 -6.01 -12.07 3.92
CA PHE A 79 -6.80 -13.00 4.72
C PHE A 79 -8.22 -12.45 4.97
N GLN A 80 -8.32 -11.22 5.48
CA GLN A 80 -9.60 -10.59 5.80
C GLN A 80 -10.46 -10.38 4.56
N TYR A 81 -9.85 -9.95 3.46
CA TYR A 81 -10.50 -9.78 2.16
C TYR A 81 -11.12 -11.10 1.67
N MET A 82 -10.34 -12.19 1.64
CA MET A 82 -10.83 -13.49 1.19
C MET A 82 -11.85 -14.10 2.13
N LEU A 83 -11.69 -13.85 3.44
CA LEU A 83 -12.68 -14.28 4.43
C LEU A 83 -14.02 -13.59 4.17
N GLU A 84 -14.02 -12.30 3.83
CA GLU A 84 -15.25 -11.58 3.53
C GLU A 84 -15.90 -12.01 2.22
N LEU A 85 -15.13 -12.27 1.17
CA LEU A 85 -15.68 -12.68 -0.12
C LEU A 85 -16.13 -14.14 -0.14
N SER A 86 -15.28 -15.06 0.32
CA SER A 86 -15.54 -16.50 0.21
C SER A 86 -16.34 -17.04 1.40
N LYS A 87 -16.39 -16.31 2.53
CA LYS A 87 -16.93 -16.77 3.81
C LYS A 87 -16.36 -18.11 4.29
N SER A 88 -15.19 -18.49 3.78
CA SER A 88 -14.54 -19.79 3.99
C SER A 88 -13.18 -19.60 4.63
N LEU A 89 -13.02 -20.15 5.84
CA LEU A 89 -11.76 -20.08 6.58
C LEU A 89 -10.61 -20.81 5.85
N PRO A 90 -10.79 -22.02 5.26
CA PRO A 90 -9.72 -22.67 4.50
C PRO A 90 -9.24 -21.84 3.31
N ALA A 91 -10.15 -21.19 2.56
CA ALA A 91 -9.78 -20.36 1.42
C ALA A 91 -8.99 -19.11 1.83
N ALA A 92 -9.40 -18.47 2.94
CA ALA A 92 -8.71 -17.31 3.50
C ALA A 92 -7.30 -17.68 3.99
N LEU A 93 -7.17 -18.81 4.72
CA LEU A 93 -5.88 -19.32 5.19
C LEU A 93 -4.95 -19.67 4.04
N LEU A 94 -5.45 -20.36 3.01
CA LEU A 94 -4.67 -20.71 1.83
C LEU A 94 -4.16 -19.45 1.11
N THR A 95 -4.99 -18.42 0.96
CA THR A 95 -4.59 -17.16 0.32
C THR A 95 -3.48 -16.46 1.09
N ALA A 96 -3.64 -16.35 2.42
CA ALA A 96 -2.63 -15.74 3.27
C ALA A 96 -1.31 -16.53 3.22
N PHE A 97 -1.40 -17.86 3.23
CA PHE A 97 -0.24 -18.74 3.11
C PHE A 97 0.49 -18.54 1.78
N LEU A 98 -0.23 -18.55 0.65
CA LEU A 98 0.36 -18.33 -0.67
C LEU A 98 1.07 -16.98 -0.76
N LEU A 99 0.48 -15.90 -0.22
CA LEU A 99 1.10 -14.58 -0.24
C LEU A 99 2.35 -14.49 0.67
N ILE A 100 2.33 -15.16 1.82
CA ILE A 100 3.48 -15.20 2.74
C ILE A 100 4.64 -15.98 2.12
N PHE A 101 4.37 -17.09 1.45
CA PHE A 101 5.40 -17.94 0.84
C PHE A 101 5.72 -17.60 -0.61
N ASP A 102 5.09 -16.58 -1.19
CA ASP A 102 5.47 -16.06 -2.49
C ASP A 102 6.87 -15.45 -2.45
N THR A 103 7.77 -16.06 -3.20
CA THR A 103 9.17 -15.64 -3.31
C THR A 103 9.28 -14.25 -3.93
N GLY A 104 8.42 -13.90 -4.89
CA GLY A 104 8.43 -12.57 -5.51
C GLY A 104 8.13 -11.47 -4.49
N CYS A 105 7.05 -11.64 -3.72
CA CYS A 105 6.70 -10.73 -2.64
C CYS A 105 7.79 -10.66 -1.55
N ILE A 106 8.41 -11.80 -1.19
CA ILE A 106 9.52 -11.84 -0.25
C ILE A 106 10.68 -10.99 -0.77
N THR A 107 11.15 -11.25 -1.99
CA THR A 107 12.31 -10.58 -2.56
C THR A 107 12.07 -9.09 -2.69
N LEU A 108 10.91 -8.64 -3.19
CA LEU A 108 10.59 -7.22 -3.32
C LEU A 108 10.49 -6.51 -1.96
N SER A 109 9.99 -7.19 -0.93
CA SER A 109 9.92 -6.62 0.42
C SER A 109 11.30 -6.46 1.09
N GLN A 110 12.35 -7.15 0.64
CA GLN A 110 13.64 -7.08 1.33
C GLN A 110 14.48 -5.84 1.00
N TYR A 111 14.16 -5.13 -0.08
CA TYR A 111 14.95 -3.99 -0.57
C TYR A 111 14.21 -2.66 -0.38
N ILE A 112 14.96 -1.56 -0.45
CA ILE A 112 14.41 -0.19 -0.44
C ILE A 112 13.72 0.08 -1.78
N LEU A 113 12.50 -0.41 -1.93
CA LEU A 113 11.67 -0.27 -3.13
C LEU A 113 10.39 0.48 -2.80
N LEU A 114 9.80 1.10 -3.83
CA LEU A 114 8.47 1.70 -3.73
C LEU A 114 7.37 0.64 -3.72
N ASP A 115 7.63 -0.52 -4.35
CA ASP A 115 6.64 -1.56 -4.60
C ASP A 115 6.01 -2.14 -3.31
N PRO A 116 6.74 -2.40 -2.21
CA PRO A 116 6.11 -2.82 -0.95
C PRO A 116 5.12 -1.77 -0.41
N ILE A 117 5.50 -0.48 -0.43
CA ILE A 117 4.63 0.62 0.04
C ILE A 117 3.39 0.71 -0.84
N LEU A 118 3.56 0.56 -2.16
CA LEU A 118 2.43 0.50 -3.09
C LEU A 118 1.52 -0.68 -2.76
N MET A 119 2.06 -1.89 -2.55
CA MET A 119 1.28 -3.08 -2.21
C MET A 119 0.48 -2.91 -0.91
N PHE A 120 1.03 -2.21 0.09
CA PHE A 120 0.29 -1.86 1.30
C PHE A 120 -0.98 -1.04 0.99
N PHE A 121 -0.83 0.06 0.24
CA PHE A 121 -1.97 0.89 -0.12
C PHE A 121 -2.96 0.19 -1.06
N LEU A 122 -2.48 -0.64 -1.98
CA LEU A 122 -3.33 -1.45 -2.87
C LEU A 122 -4.19 -2.44 -2.08
N MET A 123 -3.56 -3.24 -1.21
CA MET A 123 -4.28 -4.23 -0.39
C MET A 123 -5.22 -3.56 0.61
N GLY A 124 -4.80 -2.42 1.18
CA GLY A 124 -5.63 -1.59 2.03
C GLY A 124 -6.87 -1.07 1.32
N ALA A 125 -6.73 -0.55 0.09
CA ALA A 125 -7.83 -0.05 -0.72
C ALA A 125 -8.85 -1.14 -1.10
N VAL A 126 -8.37 -2.31 -1.51
CA VAL A 126 -9.26 -3.44 -1.87
C VAL A 126 -9.98 -3.97 -0.64
N LEU A 127 -9.28 -4.13 0.49
CA LEU A 127 -9.92 -4.56 1.74
C LEU A 127 -10.98 -3.58 2.21
N SER A 128 -10.66 -2.28 2.23
CA SER A 128 -11.59 -1.26 2.70
C SER A 128 -12.79 -1.12 1.78
N MET A 129 -12.63 -1.30 0.47
CA MET A 129 -13.73 -1.41 -0.50
C MET A 129 -14.63 -2.60 -0.18
N VAL A 130 -14.09 -3.81 -0.02
CA VAL A 130 -14.90 -5.01 0.31
C VAL A 130 -15.62 -4.86 1.66
N LYS A 131 -14.95 -4.27 2.66
CA LYS A 131 -15.59 -3.96 3.94
C LYS A 131 -16.69 -2.91 3.78
N CYS A 132 -16.48 -1.86 3.00
CA CYS A 132 -17.50 -0.86 2.69
C CYS A 132 -18.75 -1.51 2.09
N ASN A 133 -18.57 -2.42 1.13
CA ASN A 133 -19.66 -3.17 0.50
C ASN A 133 -20.33 -4.16 1.46
N SER A 134 -19.59 -4.74 2.41
CA SER A 134 -20.18 -5.58 3.46
C SER A 134 -21.08 -4.80 4.43
N TYR A 135 -20.90 -3.48 4.52
CA TYR A 135 -21.79 -2.58 5.27
C TYR A 135 -22.83 -1.89 4.38
N ALA A 136 -23.02 -2.34 3.13
CA ALA A 136 -24.02 -1.77 2.22
C ALA A 136 -25.46 -1.87 2.77
N ASP A 137 -25.74 -2.88 3.60
CA ASP A 137 -27.06 -3.05 4.27
C ASP A 137 -27.36 -1.95 5.31
N ARG A 138 -26.33 -1.24 5.79
CA ARG A 138 -26.43 -0.17 6.79
C ARG A 138 -25.70 1.08 6.28
N PRO A 139 -26.20 1.69 5.19
CA PRO A 139 -25.57 2.86 4.60
C PRO A 139 -25.58 4.02 5.61
N PHE A 140 -24.58 4.90 5.51
CA PHE A 140 -24.38 6.05 6.40
C PHE A 140 -24.09 5.74 7.87
N SER A 141 -23.86 4.48 8.25
CA SER A 141 -23.36 4.15 9.58
C SER A 141 -21.93 4.69 9.80
N ALA A 142 -21.54 4.89 11.06
CA ALA A 142 -20.18 5.33 11.40
C ALA A 142 -19.11 4.35 10.86
N SER A 143 -19.39 3.04 10.89
CA SER A 143 -18.52 2.02 10.31
C SER A 143 -18.41 2.15 8.79
N TRP A 144 -19.53 2.41 8.09
CA TRP A 144 -19.51 2.63 6.64
C TRP A 144 -18.66 3.85 6.26
N TRP A 145 -18.85 4.98 6.94
CA TRP A 145 -18.04 6.20 6.74
C TRP A 145 -16.55 5.98 7.03
N PHE A 146 -16.24 5.19 8.08
CA PHE A 146 -14.87 4.81 8.39
C PHE A 146 -14.21 4.05 7.24
N TYR A 147 -14.86 2.99 6.73
CA TYR A 147 -14.30 2.20 5.61
C TYR A 147 -14.28 2.97 4.29
N LEU A 148 -15.25 3.84 4.04
CA LEU A 148 -15.25 4.73 2.88
C LEU A 148 -14.06 5.71 2.92
N SER A 149 -13.87 6.38 4.07
CA SER A 149 -12.75 7.30 4.26
C SER A 149 -11.41 6.57 4.17
N LEU A 150 -11.32 5.38 4.76
CA LEU A 150 -10.13 4.53 4.67
C LEU A 150 -9.84 4.12 3.22
N THR A 151 -10.86 3.84 2.42
CA THR A 151 -10.71 3.59 0.97
C THR A 151 -10.14 4.80 0.25
N GLY A 152 -10.67 5.99 0.51
CA GLY A 152 -10.15 7.23 -0.07
C GLY A 152 -8.68 7.50 0.29
N VAL A 153 -8.30 7.33 1.56
CA VAL A 153 -6.92 7.49 2.03
C VAL A 153 -5.98 6.49 1.34
N ASN A 154 -6.38 5.23 1.24
CA ASN A 154 -5.56 4.20 0.60
C ASN A 154 -5.44 4.40 -0.92
N LEU A 155 -6.51 4.84 -1.60
CA LEU A 155 -6.46 5.19 -3.03
C LEU A 155 -5.53 6.38 -3.29
N ALA A 156 -5.66 7.45 -2.49
CA ALA A 156 -4.77 8.60 -2.57
C ALA A 156 -3.31 8.21 -2.29
N GLY A 157 -3.10 7.34 -1.30
CA GLY A 157 -1.79 6.76 -0.99
C GLY A 157 -1.19 5.97 -2.16
N ALA A 158 -1.98 5.10 -2.80
CA ALA A 158 -1.54 4.31 -3.94
C ALA A 158 -1.12 5.22 -5.13
N MET A 159 -1.95 6.20 -5.48
CA MET A 159 -1.60 7.18 -6.52
C MET A 159 -0.37 8.01 -6.13
N GLY A 160 -0.25 8.39 -4.85
CA GLY A 160 0.85 9.17 -4.32
C GLY A 160 2.20 8.43 -4.32
N VAL A 161 2.20 7.10 -4.44
CA VAL A 161 3.42 6.28 -4.54
C VAL A 161 3.82 6.04 -5.99
N LYS A 162 2.90 5.58 -6.84
CA LYS A 162 3.18 5.22 -8.24
C LYS A 162 1.91 5.35 -9.08
N PHE A 163 2.01 5.84 -10.31
CA PHE A 163 0.85 5.96 -11.22
C PHE A 163 0.16 4.63 -11.55
N VAL A 164 0.84 3.50 -11.35
CA VAL A 164 0.22 2.16 -11.42
C VAL A 164 -0.96 2.04 -10.43
N GLY A 165 -0.98 2.82 -9.35
CA GLY A 165 -2.12 2.93 -8.44
C GLY A 165 -3.42 3.42 -9.10
N LEU A 166 -3.37 4.00 -10.30
CA LEU A 166 -4.59 4.33 -11.06
C LEU A 166 -5.45 3.09 -11.36
N PHE A 167 -4.84 1.91 -11.51
CA PHE A 167 -5.59 0.68 -11.75
C PHE A 167 -6.48 0.29 -10.56
N VAL A 168 -6.04 0.54 -9.32
CA VAL A 168 -6.92 0.28 -8.16
C VAL A 168 -8.03 1.32 -8.05
N VAL A 169 -7.76 2.57 -8.45
CA VAL A 169 -8.80 3.61 -8.52
C VAL A 169 -9.86 3.21 -9.54
N LEU A 170 -9.46 2.69 -10.70
CA LEU A 170 -10.39 2.17 -11.70
C LEU A 170 -11.18 0.98 -11.17
N LEU A 171 -10.53 0.03 -10.49
CA LEU A 171 -11.23 -1.12 -9.88
C LEU A 171 -12.30 -0.68 -8.89
N VAL A 172 -11.94 0.18 -7.93
CA VAL A 172 -12.89 0.71 -6.94
C VAL A 172 -13.98 1.54 -7.62
N GLY A 173 -13.63 2.35 -8.62
CA GLY A 173 -14.57 3.15 -9.39
C GLY A 173 -15.60 2.31 -10.15
N LEU A 174 -15.17 1.23 -10.81
CA LEU A 174 -16.06 0.29 -11.49
C LEU A 174 -16.98 -0.42 -10.49
N ASN A 175 -16.46 -0.82 -9.33
CA ASN A 175 -17.26 -1.40 -8.25
C ASN A 175 -18.32 -0.41 -7.75
N THR A 176 -17.96 0.87 -7.54
CA THR A 176 -18.91 1.92 -7.17
C THR A 176 -19.96 2.15 -8.25
N ILE A 177 -19.59 2.13 -9.53
CA ILE A 177 -20.56 2.25 -10.64
C ILE A 177 -21.55 1.10 -10.62
N HIS A 178 -21.07 -0.13 -10.39
CA HIS A 178 -21.93 -1.31 -10.23
C HIS A 178 -22.88 -1.17 -9.04
N ASP A 179 -22.37 -0.78 -7.87
CA ASP A 179 -23.19 -0.57 -6.68
C ASP A 179 -24.27 0.51 -6.91
N LEU A 180 -23.92 1.61 -7.56
CA LEU A 180 -24.86 2.68 -7.92
C LEU A 180 -25.91 2.21 -8.94
N TRP A 181 -25.53 1.34 -9.88
CA TRP A 181 -26.44 0.75 -10.85
C TRP A 181 -27.49 -0.15 -10.17
N ASP A 182 -27.07 -0.98 -9.21
CA ASP A 182 -27.96 -1.84 -8.43
C ASP A 182 -28.90 -1.01 -7.53
N LEU A 183 -28.38 0.06 -6.92
CA LEU A 183 -29.20 1.01 -6.15
C LEU A 183 -30.24 1.72 -7.00
N LEU A 184 -29.87 2.12 -8.24
CA LEU A 184 -30.80 2.74 -9.19
C LEU A 184 -31.93 1.78 -9.60
N GLY A 185 -31.64 0.48 -9.72
CA GLY A 185 -32.63 -0.54 -10.04
C GLY A 185 -33.55 -0.92 -8.88
N ASN A 186 -33.22 -0.51 -7.65
CA ASN A 186 -33.98 -0.91 -6.47
C ASN A 186 -35.18 0.03 -6.22
N LEU A 187 -36.36 -0.44 -6.63
CA LEU A 187 -37.64 0.28 -6.50
C LEU A 187 -38.13 0.46 -5.05
N SER A 188 -37.49 -0.18 -4.06
CA SER A 188 -37.82 0.00 -2.64
C SER A 188 -37.13 1.21 -2.01
N LEU A 189 -36.11 1.77 -2.68
CA LEU A 189 -35.46 2.99 -2.24
C LEU A 189 -36.31 4.20 -2.61
N SER A 190 -36.73 4.95 -1.60
CA SER A 190 -37.29 6.28 -1.78
C SER A 190 -36.25 7.17 -2.46
N LEU A 191 -36.62 7.79 -3.58
CA LEU A 191 -35.83 8.85 -4.26
C LEU A 191 -35.79 10.16 -3.45
N VAL A 192 -36.40 10.17 -2.26
CA VAL A 192 -36.59 11.30 -1.36
C VAL A 192 -36.05 10.97 0.03
#